data_AF-A0A934CSX8-F1
#
_entry.id   AF-A0A934CSX8-F1
#
_cell.length_a   1.000
_cell.length_b   1.000
_cell.length_c   1.000
_cell.angle_alpha   90.00
_cell.angle_beta   90.00
_cell.angle_gamma   90.00
#
_symmetry.space_group_name_H-M   'P 1'
#
loop_
_entity.id
_entity.type
_entity.pdbx_description
1 polymer ?
#
loop_
_entity_poly.entity_id
_entity_poly.type
_entity_poly.pdbx_seq_one_letter_code
_entity_poly.pdbx_strand_id
1 'polypeptide(L)' 'MADVHNKKTRSYNMSMIRSKDTKPEIIVGKFLFAKGFRHNI' A
#
# COMPACT_ATOMS: atom_id res chain seq x y z
N MET A 1 20.19 7.95 -12.27
CA MET A 1 19.07 8.47 -11.44
C MET A 1 19.55 8.48 -9.99
N ALA A 2 19.62 9.63 -9.33
CA ALA A 2 20.01 9.72 -7.92
C ALA A 2 18.77 9.64 -7.02
N ASP A 3 18.93 9.03 -5.84
CA ASP A 3 17.89 9.02 -4.81
C ASP A 3 17.60 10.47 -4.38
N VAL A 4 16.33 10.87 -4.45
CA VAL A 4 15.89 12.23 -4.09
C VAL A 4 15.80 12.41 -2.57
N HIS A 5 15.92 11.34 -1.79
CA HIS A 5 15.75 11.35 -0.34
C HIS A 5 17.04 11.01 0.40
N ASN A 6 17.19 11.61 1.58
CA ASN A 6 18.27 11.24 2.50
C ASN A 6 18.01 9.83 3.10
N LYS A 7 19.07 9.20 3.63
CA LYS A 7 19.02 7.84 4.19
C LYS A 7 17.93 7.65 5.25
N LYS A 8 17.69 8.65 6.09
CA LYS A 8 16.69 8.59 7.18
C LYS A 8 15.27 8.61 6.62
N THR A 9 14.99 9.53 5.70
CA THR A 9 13.70 9.64 5.01
C THR A 9 13.39 8.36 4.23
N ARG A 10 14.39 7.79 3.53
CA ARG A 10 14.22 6.51 2.86
C ARG A 10 13.89 5.38 3.84
N SER A 11 14.66 5.25 4.93
CA SER A 11 14.39 4.21 5.94
C SER A 11 13.00 4.35 6.53
N TYR A 12 12.56 5.58 6.79
CA TYR A 12 11.20 5.85 7.26
C TYR A 12 10.15 5.43 6.22
N ASN A 13 10.28 5.87 4.97
CA ASN A 13 9.35 5.51 3.90
C ASN A 13 9.25 4.00 3.71
N MET A 14 10.38 3.29 3.72
CA MET A 14 10.40 1.82 3.62
C MET A 14 9.73 1.15 4.83
N SER A 15 9.88 1.71 6.05
CA SER A 15 9.20 1.19 7.25
C SER A 15 7.67 1.36 7.23
N MET A 16 7.17 2.29 6.42
CA MET A 16 5.73 2.52 6.26
C MET A 16 5.06 1.57 5.25
N ILE A 17 5.85 0.85 4.43
CA ILE A 17 5.32 -0.11 3.46
C ILE A 17 5.01 -1.42 4.19
N ARG A 18 3.72 -1.78 4.24
CA ARG A 18 3.21 -2.99 4.89
C ARG A 18 3.10 -4.14 3.89
N SER A 19 3.10 -5.38 4.38
CA SER A 19 2.92 -6.59 3.55
C SER A 19 1.48 -6.84 3.12
N LYS A 20 0.51 -6.20 3.79
CA LYS A 20 -0.93 -6.29 3.52
C LYS A 20 -1.63 -5.03 4.00
N ASP A 21 -2.90 -4.89 3.63
CA ASP A 21 -3.74 -3.72 3.89
C ASP A 21 -3.12 -2.46 3.30
N THR A 22 -2.43 -2.62 2.15
CA THR A 22 -1.86 -1.48 1.45
C THR A 22 -2.99 -0.63 0.86
N LYS A 23 -2.73 0.66 0.66
CA LYS A 23 -3.72 1.57 0.06
C LYS A 23 -4.32 1.03 -1.26
N PRO A 24 -3.55 0.48 -2.22
CA PRO A 24 -4.14 -0.10 -3.42
C PRO A 24 -5.00 -1.35 -3.13
N GLU A 25 -4.58 -2.23 -2.23
CA GLU A 25 -5.39 -3.40 -1.83
C GLU A 25 -6.74 -2.98 -1.26
N ILE A 26 -6.77 -1.98 -0.38
CA ILE A 26 -8.02 -1.46 0.20
C ILE A 26 -8.93 -0.86 -0.87
N ILE A 27 -8.37 -0.13 -1.84
CA ILE A 27 -9.15 0.46 -2.95
C ILE A 27 -9.79 -0.65 -3.79
N VAL A 28 -9.01 -1.66 -4.17
CA VAL A 28 -9.48 -2.80 -4.95
C VAL A 28 -10.49 -3.63 -4.16
N GLY A 29 -10.25 -3.86 -2.88
CA GLY A 29 -11.18 -4.56 -1.99
C GLY A 29 -12.53 -3.87 -1.90
N LYS A 30 -12.54 -2.54 -1.73
CA LYS A 30 -13.78 -1.73 -1.76
C LYS A 30 -14.50 -1.83 -3.10
N PHE A 31 -13.76 -1.77 -4.20
CA PHE A 31 -14.32 -1.92 -5.55
C PHE A 31 -14.97 -3.30 -5.75
N LEU A 32 -14.29 -4.37 -5.34
CA LEU A 32 -14.80 -5.74 -5.46
C LEU A 32 -16.02 -5.98 -4.57
N PHE A 33 -16.01 -5.44 -3.34
CA PHE A 33 -17.14 -5.51 -2.43
C PHE A 33 -18.38 -4.80 -3.03
N ALA A 34 -18.20 -3.62 -3.62
CA ALA A 34 -19.29 -2.91 -4.31
C ALA A 34 -19.85 -3.67 -5.53
N LYS A 35 -19.09 -4.62 -6.07
CA LYS A 35 -19.49 -5.51 -7.18
C LYS A 35 -20.08 -6.84 -6.70
N GLY A 36 -20.23 -7.04 -5.39
CA GLY A 36 -20.80 -8.26 -4.79
C GLY A 36 -19.80 -9.40 -4.61
N PHE A 37 -18.51 -9.18 -4.87
CA PHE A 37 -17.47 -10.17 -4.61
C PHE A 37 -17.04 -10.12 -3.15
N ARG A 38 -16.98 -11.29 -2.50
CA ARG A 38 -16.39 -11.42 -1.16
C ARG A 38 -14.91 -11.71 -1.30
N HIS A 39 -14.09 -10.69 -1.05
CA HIS A 39 -12.64 -10.76 -0.96
C HIS A 39 -12.24 -10.62 0.51
N ASN A 40 -11.39 -11.52 1.01
CA ASN A 40 -10.73 -11.38 2.32
C ASN A 40 -9.33 -10.77 2.11
N ILE A 41 -9.12 -9.54 2.56
CA ILE A 41 -7.78 -8.89 2.66
C ILE A 41 -7.17 -9.29 4.00
#